data_AF-W7CEY2-F1
#
_entry.id   AF-W7CEY2-F1
#
_cell.length_a   1.000
_cell.length_b   1.000
_cell.length_c   1.000
_cell.angle_alpha   90.00
_cell.angle_beta   90.00
_cell.angle_gamma   90.00
#
_symmetry.space_group_name_H-M   'P 1'
#
loop_
_entity.id
_entity.type
_entity.pdbx_description
1 polymer ?
#
loop_
_entity_poly.entity_id
_entity_poly.type
_entity_poly.pdbx_seq_one_letter_code
_entity_poly.pdbx_strand_id
1 'polypeptide(L)'
;MTINDSKTVTAFQTTVGDGLTDVTVLSEDTDNNTRTVQFEITDETATLLAHVNYAADMGNGSIYNGTADFKLLFDTNYAVKVADSSYPQAAKPALEDGTYRLNFEAKHATEDKSE
;
A
#
# COMPACT_ATOMS: atom_id res chain seq x y z
N MET A 1 3.83 -7.43 3.93
CA MET A 1 2.55 -8.04 4.42
C MET A 1 1.79 -8.60 3.23
N THR A 2 1.01 -9.68 3.41
CA THR A 2 0.10 -10.18 2.37
C THR A 2 -1.34 -9.81 2.71
N ILE A 3 -2.02 -9.17 1.76
CA ILE A 3 -3.47 -8.95 1.80
C ILE A 3 -4.11 -10.18 1.16
N ASN A 4 -4.96 -10.88 1.90
CA ASN A 4 -5.55 -12.15 1.50
C ASN A 4 -6.89 -12.02 0.75
N ASP A 5 -7.47 -10.81 0.70
CA ASP A 5 -8.64 -10.49 -0.12
C ASP A 5 -8.41 -9.18 -0.87
N SER A 6 -7.76 -9.30 -2.03
CA SER A 6 -7.32 -8.16 -2.82
C SER A 6 -8.48 -7.42 -3.49
N LYS A 7 -9.53 -8.15 -3.87
CA LYS A 7 -10.75 -7.57 -4.46
C LYS A 7 -11.53 -6.75 -3.45
N THR A 8 -11.66 -7.23 -2.21
CA THR A 8 -12.37 -6.46 -1.17
C THR A 8 -11.57 -5.28 -0.67
N VAL A 9 -10.25 -5.41 -0.46
CA VAL A 9 -9.41 -4.30 0.00
C VAL A 9 -8.97 -3.46 -1.20
N THR A 10 -9.64 -2.33 -1.44
CA THR A 10 -9.43 -1.50 -2.63
C THR A 10 -8.30 -0.49 -2.48
N ALA A 11 -8.03 -0.02 -1.26
CA ALA A 11 -6.84 0.78 -0.94
C ALA A 11 -6.35 0.47 0.47
N PHE A 12 -5.04 0.52 0.67
CA PHE A 12 -4.42 0.37 1.98
C PHE A 12 -3.31 1.40 2.13
N GLN A 13 -3.37 2.18 3.20
CA GLN A 13 -2.49 3.29 3.48
C GLN A 13 -1.92 3.19 4.88
N THR A 14 -0.69 3.66 5.06
CA THR A 14 -0.04 3.77 6.36
C THR A 14 0.53 5.16 6.54
N THR A 15 0.67 5.62 7.78
CA THR A 15 1.32 6.91 8.03
C THR A 15 2.81 6.86 7.68
N VAL A 16 3.26 7.80 6.85
CA VAL A 16 4.66 8.04 6.53
C VAL A 16 4.89 9.54 6.67
N GLY A 17 5.82 9.94 7.55
CA GLY A 17 5.92 11.33 8.00
C GLY A 17 4.63 11.79 8.67
N ASP A 18 4.05 12.90 8.20
CA ASP A 18 2.87 13.52 8.80
C ASP A 18 1.53 13.11 8.15
N GLY A 19 1.53 12.15 7.20
CA GLY A 19 0.34 11.83 6.42
C GLY A 19 0.17 10.36 6.03
N LEU A 20 -1.04 9.99 5.60
CA LEU A 20 -1.35 8.67 5.05
C LEU A 20 -0.79 8.54 3.63
N THR A 21 -0.03 7.48 3.39
CA THR A 21 0.59 7.16 2.09
C THR A 21 0.18 5.77 1.65
N ASP A 22 -0.13 5.60 0.35
CA ASP A 22 -0.45 4.30 -0.24
C ASP A 22 0.73 3.33 -0.12
N VAL A 23 0.42 2.09 0.23
CA VAL A 23 1.43 1.03 0.27
C VAL A 23 1.91 0.67 -1.15
N THR A 24 3.16 0.25 -1.26
CA THR A 24 3.69 -0.27 -2.52
C THR A 24 3.25 -1.72 -2.72
N VAL A 25 2.64 -2.04 -3.86
CA VAL A 25 2.34 -3.43 -4.23
C VAL A 25 3.58 -4.06 -4.85
N LEU A 26 4.06 -5.14 -4.24
CA LEU A 26 5.23 -5.89 -4.68
C LEU A 26 4.89 -6.99 -5.68
N SER A 27 3.74 -7.65 -5.46
CA SER A 27 3.21 -8.69 -6.35
C SER A 27 1.71 -8.85 -6.15
N GLU A 28 1.05 -9.36 -7.16
CA GLU A 28 -0.38 -9.70 -7.14
C GLU A 28 -0.57 -11.12 -7.66
N ASP A 29 -1.42 -11.88 -6.97
CA ASP A 29 -1.86 -13.22 -7.34
C ASP A 29 -3.38 -13.17 -7.52
N THR A 30 -3.79 -12.99 -8.77
CA THR A 30 -5.19 -12.85 -9.14
C THR A 30 -6.00 -14.12 -8.95
N ASP A 31 -5.35 -15.28 -9.07
CA ASP A 31 -5.98 -16.60 -8.97
C ASP A 31 -6.36 -16.88 -7.51
N ASN A 32 -5.47 -16.54 -6.59
CA ASN A 32 -5.70 -16.68 -5.15
C ASN A 32 -6.31 -15.44 -4.49
N ASN A 33 -6.58 -14.37 -5.26
CA ASN A 33 -7.10 -13.10 -4.75
C ASN A 33 -6.20 -12.46 -3.66
N THR A 34 -4.88 -12.58 -3.78
CA THR A 34 -3.94 -12.05 -2.80
C THR A 34 -2.95 -11.07 -3.41
N ARG A 35 -2.40 -10.18 -2.59
CA ARG A 35 -1.30 -9.31 -3.01
C ARG A 35 -0.31 -9.08 -1.88
N THR A 36 0.95 -8.96 -2.22
CA THR A 36 2.01 -8.62 -1.27
C THR A 36 2.28 -7.14 -1.34
N VAL A 37 2.30 -6.48 -0.18
CA VAL A 37 2.52 -5.04 -0.04
C VAL A 37 3.69 -4.73 0.88
N GLN A 38 4.35 -3.61 0.59
CA GLN A 38 5.43 -3.01 1.35
C GLN A 38 5.03 -1.61 1.79
N PHE A 39 5.39 -1.26 3.02
CA PHE A 39 5.23 0.06 3.59
C PHE A 39 6.38 0.33 4.56
N GLU A 40 6.62 1.61 4.82
CA GLU A 40 7.67 2.06 5.72
C GLU A 40 7.22 1.96 7.18
N ILE A 41 8.15 1.61 8.07
CA ILE A 41 7.99 1.67 9.52
C ILE A 41 9.12 2.55 10.03
N THR A 42 8.78 3.72 10.57
CA THR A 42 9.76 4.70 11.07
C THR A 42 10.16 4.46 12.52
N ASP A 43 9.25 3.89 13.31
CA ASP A 43 9.47 3.46 14.70
C ASP A 43 8.68 2.17 14.94
N GLU A 44 9.39 1.05 15.04
CA GLU A 44 8.81 -0.28 15.24
C GLU A 44 8.23 -0.50 16.65
N THR A 45 8.51 0.40 17.60
CA THR A 45 7.97 0.34 18.96
C THR A 45 6.68 1.14 19.12
N ALA A 46 6.39 2.03 18.17
CA ALA A 46 5.18 2.86 18.14
C ALA A 46 4.03 2.16 17.40
N THR A 47 2.80 2.62 17.68
CA THR A 47 1.63 2.21 16.88
C THR A 47 1.64 2.92 15.54
N LEU A 48 1.57 2.19 14.43
CA LEU A 48 1.43 2.76 13.09
C LEU A 48 -0.04 2.90 12.74
N LEU A 49 -0.50 4.13 12.45
CA LEU A 49 -1.85 4.37 11.95
C LEU A 49 -1.94 3.88 10.50
N ALA A 50 -3.02 3.16 10.21
CA ALA A 50 -3.34 2.66 8.90
C ALA A 50 -4.80 2.97 8.55
N HIS A 51 -5.04 3.16 7.26
CA HIS A 51 -6.35 3.44 6.69
C HIS A 51 -6.64 2.44 5.57
N VAL A 52 -7.88 1.96 5.51
CA VAL A 52 -8.32 1.02 4.48
C VAL A 52 -9.59 1.50 3.82
N ASN A 53 -9.63 1.39 2.49
CA ASN A 53 -10.86 1.44 1.72
C ASN A 53 -11.22 0.01 1.32
N TYR A 54 -12.50 -0.34 1.44
CA TYR A 54 -12.98 -1.67 1.05
C TYR A 54 -14.30 -1.60 0.31
N ALA A 55 -14.49 -2.59 -0.58
CA ALA A 55 -15.67 -2.83 -1.36
C ALA A 55 -16.13 -4.28 -1.10
N ALA A 56 -17.14 -4.44 -0.25
CA ALA A 56 -17.68 -5.75 0.12
C ALA A 56 -18.87 -6.12 -0.78
N ASP A 57 -18.84 -7.31 -1.36
CA ASP A 57 -19.99 -7.88 -2.07
C ASP A 57 -21.00 -8.44 -1.05
N MET A 58 -22.22 -7.91 -1.07
CA MET A 58 -23.29 -8.30 -0.15
C MET A 58 -24.03 -9.58 -0.59
N GLY A 59 -23.63 -10.22 -1.70
CA GLY A 59 -24.22 -11.46 -2.20
C GLY A 59 -25.57 -11.28 -2.91
N ASN A 60 -26.04 -10.04 -3.07
CA ASN A 60 -27.29 -9.67 -3.74
C ASN A 60 -27.05 -8.79 -4.99
N GLY A 61 -25.82 -8.77 -5.50
CA GLY A 61 -25.39 -7.91 -6.61
C GLY A 61 -25.14 -6.45 -6.21
N SER A 62 -25.21 -6.11 -4.92
CA SER A 62 -24.83 -4.80 -4.41
C SER A 62 -23.43 -4.82 -3.79
N ILE A 63 -22.67 -3.77 -4.04
CA ILE A 63 -21.37 -3.53 -3.42
C ILE A 63 -21.52 -2.48 -2.34
N TYR A 64 -21.12 -2.83 -1.12
CA TYR A 64 -21.00 -1.88 -0.02
C TYR A 64 -19.58 -1.31 0.01
N ASN A 65 -19.46 0.01 -0.07
CA ASN A 65 -18.19 0.70 0.07
C ASN A 65 -18.06 1.27 1.47
N GLY A 66 -16.90 1.06 2.10
CA GLY A 66 -16.60 1.60 3.40
C GLY A 66 -15.13 1.94 3.55
N THR A 67 -14.84 2.66 4.62
CA THR A 67 -13.49 3.00 5.03
C THR A 67 -13.33 2.76 6.52
N ALA A 68 -12.11 2.50 6.97
CA ALA A 68 -11.80 2.35 8.38
C ALA A 68 -10.37 2.74 8.70
N ASP A 69 -10.18 3.32 9.88
CA ASP A 69 -8.88 3.58 10.47
C ASP A 69 -8.59 2.53 11.56
N PHE A 70 -7.36 2.05 11.60
CA PHE A 70 -6.90 1.13 12.64
C PHE A 70 -5.41 1.32 12.90
N LYS A 71 -4.91 0.67 13.96
CA LYS A 71 -3.51 0.76 14.36
C LYS A 71 -2.84 -0.60 14.26
N LEU A 72 -1.64 -0.60 13.67
CA LEU A 72 -0.74 -1.73 13.64
C LEU A 72 0.24 -1.63 14.81
N LEU A 73 0.49 -2.75 15.47
CA LEU A 73 1.55 -2.90 16.47
C LEU A 73 2.48 -4.01 16.01
N PHE A 74 3.77 -3.84 16.25
CA PHE A 74 4.80 -4.77 15.83
C PHE A 74 5.45 -5.42 17.05
N ASP A 75 5.55 -6.75 17.06
CA ASP A 75 6.32 -7.47 18.07
C ASP A 75 7.74 -7.70 17.56
N THR A 76 8.67 -6.89 18.07
CA THR A 76 10.07 -6.90 17.65
C THR A 76 10.84 -8.11 18.17
N ASN A 77 10.31 -8.85 19.16
CA ASN A 77 10.96 -10.06 19.66
C ASN A 77 10.99 -11.19 18.61
N TYR A 78 10.05 -11.15 17.67
CA TYR A 78 9.97 -12.11 16.55
C TYR A 78 10.48 -11.53 15.23
N ALA A 79 11.09 -10.34 15.26
CA ALA A 79 11.65 -9.73 14.06
C ALA A 79 12.88 -10.51 13.59
N VAL A 80 12.83 -11.02 12.36
CA VAL A 80 13.97 -11.67 11.69
C VAL A 80 14.39 -10.81 10.52
N LYS A 81 15.67 -10.45 10.48
CA LYS A 81 16.25 -9.78 9.32
C LYS A 81 16.31 -10.76 8.16
N VAL A 82 15.66 -10.41 7.06
CA VAL A 82 15.69 -11.16 5.80
C VAL A 82 16.36 -10.32 4.72
N ALA A 83 16.89 -10.97 3.69
CA ALA A 83 17.43 -10.26 2.53
C ALA A 83 16.28 -9.68 1.69
N ASP A 84 16.46 -8.50 1.09
CA ASP A 84 15.44 -7.89 0.23
C ASP A 84 15.03 -8.81 -0.93
N SER A 85 15.97 -9.63 -1.42
CA SER A 85 15.72 -10.65 -2.45
C SER A 85 14.76 -11.77 -2.03
N SER A 86 14.35 -11.83 -0.76
CA SER A 86 13.35 -12.78 -0.27
C SER A 86 11.91 -12.36 -0.56
N TYR A 87 11.71 -11.09 -0.95
CA TYR A 87 10.40 -10.58 -1.35
C TYR A 87 10.35 -10.34 -2.86
N PRO A 88 9.18 -10.49 -3.50
CA PRO A 88 9.01 -10.09 -4.88
C PRO A 88 9.35 -8.60 -5.01
N GLN A 89 10.19 -8.24 -5.96
CA GLN A 89 10.42 -6.85 -6.27
C GLN A 89 9.23 -6.34 -7.08
N ALA A 90 8.69 -5.17 -6.72
CA ALA A 90 7.72 -4.48 -7.57
C ALA A 90 8.26 -4.44 -9.00
N ALA A 91 7.47 -4.89 -9.96
CA ALA A 91 7.88 -4.98 -11.35
C ALA A 91 8.26 -3.57 -11.85
N LYS A 92 9.56 -3.30 -11.89
CA LYS A 92 10.08 -2.12 -12.59
C LYS A 92 9.86 -2.40 -14.07
N PRO A 93 9.12 -1.55 -14.82
CA PRO A 93 8.99 -1.74 -16.25
C PRO A 93 10.40 -1.77 -16.84
N ALA A 94 10.79 -2.92 -17.39
CA ALA A 94 11.97 -3.04 -18.21
C ALA A 94 11.64 -2.33 -19.52
N LEU A 95 12.05 -1.08 -19.62
CA LEU A 95 12.03 -0.36 -20.87
C LEU A 95 13.22 -0.85 -21.68
N GLU A 96 12.97 -1.26 -22.92
CA GLU A 96 14.02 -1.53 -23.92
C GLU A 96 14.86 -0.27 -24.16
N ASP A 97 16.02 -0.41 -24.80
CA ASP A 97 16.80 0.76 -25.21
C ASP A 97 16.03 1.57 -26.26
N GLY A 98 15.66 2.81 -25.91
CA GLY A 98 14.86 3.66 -26.78
C GLY A 98 14.57 5.05 -26.20
N THR A 99 14.02 5.93 -27.02
CA THR A 99 13.56 7.25 -26.57
C THR A 99 12.10 7.16 -26.15
N TYR A 100 11.83 7.34 -24.85
CA TYR A 100 10.48 7.30 -24.30
C TYR A 100 9.98 8.70 -23.99
N ARG A 101 8.71 8.95 -24.30
CA ARG A 101 7.98 10.13 -23.81
C ARG A 101 7.20 9.71 -22.58
N LEU A 102 7.75 10.03 -21.41
CA LEU A 102 7.09 9.78 -20.13
C LEU A 102 6.11 10.92 -19.86
N ASN A 103 4.83 10.57 -19.72
CA ASN A 103 3.86 11.51 -19.17
C ASN A 103 4.11 11.59 -17.65
N PHE A 104 4.24 12.80 -17.13
CA PHE A 104 4.29 13.04 -15.69
C PHE A 104 3.16 14.00 -15.31
N GLU A 105 2.47 13.69 -14.22
CA GLU A 105 1.62 14.65 -13.51
C GLU A 105 2.36 15.07 -12.26
N ALA A 106 2.71 16.35 -12.18
CA ALA A 106 3.18 16.92 -10.92
C ALA A 106 1.96 17.13 -10.02
N LYS A 107 1.82 16.35 -8.95
CA LYS A 107 0.93 16.73 -7.84
C LYS A 107 1.51 17.99 -7.21
N HIS A 108 1.00 19.15 -7.56
CA HIS A 108 1.30 20.37 -6.82
C HIS A 108 0.79 20.18 -5.38
N ALA A 109 1.68 20.23 -4.40
CA ALA A 109 1.29 20.46 -3.03
C ALA A 109 0.74 21.89 -2.97
N THR A 110 -0.54 22.06 -2.70
CA THR A 110 -1.10 23.37 -2.40
C THR A 110 -0.57 23.81 -1.03
N GLU A 111 0.63 24.37 -0.99
CA GLU A 111 0.98 25.34 0.06
C GLU A 111 0.71 26.72 -0.55
N ASP A 112 -0.50 27.25 -0.33
CA ASP A 112 -0.74 28.68 -0.47
C ASP A 112 -0.90 29.25 0.94
N LYS A 113 0.23 29.71 1.48
CA LYS A 113 0.26 30.62 2.63
C LYS A 113 0.03 32.03 2.10
N SER A 114 -1.11 32.60 2.44
CA SER A 114 -1.36 34.04 2.51
C SER A 114 -2.58 34.24 3.41
N GLU A 115 -2.68 35.14 4.37
CA GLU A 115 -1.80 36.10 5.04
C GLU A 115 -2.52 36.39 6.38
#